data_AF-C4ZAB2-F1
#
_entry.id   AF-C4ZAB2-F1
#
_cell.length_a   1.000
_cell.length_b   1.000
_cell.length_c   1.000
_cell.angle_alpha   90.00
_cell.angle_beta   90.00
_cell.angle_gamma   90.00
#
_symmetry.space_group_name_H-M   'P 1'
#
loop_
_entity.id
_entity.type
_entity.pdbx_description
1 polymer ?
#
loop_
_entity_poly.entity_id
_entity_poly.type
_entity_poly.pdbx_seq_one_letter_code
_entity_poly.pdbx_strand_id
1 'polypeptide(L)'
;MISLERQEEYELRQVLFSEINKDIDNNFQGVYEKISHDFGKEILYPLSVVEKKFNDMSMKSLNNGLFANNELMISVNPLREAVYWYIKNIMEKNGKLKYQSAVFGEQLPGEYEFIEWVLKIYDEYSKANLIKSIRDGSSKVEIREEKNGNLGFYFPVIKDEYSKEMIYYYGLDDALASEAERHVFTECEKYLLDKINVFVLSQNPQLVITYFNILRRMTSVIDLKYFELCKKRILIDLNKISSSTLKSRYRDNGESVINSKDELASFLTLFYYLSRVDSVKRMLTFTTGYGDGKYYCVYELPKLLALGKQVGLSNDVMKVYVKYFSVDPSVQGGSFLEFPFIVCREKVIWIPSSIVLNDFQFSIVNGHYYKAVDFYEKDDTVSQSIVDYVVNHSKKYKNIMVRSNYLYNEPGLKFNGRDLKSDIDVAIYDIKTKKLLVLECKWKENVYLNHDDYLQIEDAIRKVYSRQLEKHQFYLGLGKEKISKIFDNEIDFDKITNLDILYLFVDKRIQFHDNKKNRHAVPIFLLAHLFEKYSTEDELDLNALFEDIRRMESKVSRERVKLLNPVKIGKYTVE
;
A
#
# COMPACT_ATOMS: atom_id res chain seq x y z
N MET A 1 10.38 6.78 -38.83
CA MET A 1 9.77 6.12 -37.67
C MET A 1 8.27 6.14 -37.94
N ILE A 2 7.68 5.00 -38.30
CA ILE A 2 6.27 4.94 -38.69
C ILE A 2 5.46 4.67 -37.42
N SER A 3 4.70 5.66 -36.98
CA SER A 3 3.68 5.49 -35.95
C SER A 3 2.56 4.65 -36.55
N LEU A 4 2.17 3.55 -35.90
CA LEU A 4 0.90 2.88 -36.20
C LEU A 4 -0.25 3.89 -36.07
N GLU A 5 -1.31 3.76 -36.87
CA GLU A 5 -2.51 4.55 -36.63
C GLU A 5 -3.13 4.15 -35.29
N ARG A 6 -3.73 5.11 -34.57
CA ARG A 6 -4.24 4.90 -33.21
C ARG A 6 -5.24 3.74 -33.10
N GLN A 7 -6.06 3.57 -34.15
CA GLN A 7 -7.05 2.49 -34.23
C GLN A 7 -6.37 1.13 -34.45
N GLU A 8 -5.37 1.05 -35.32
CA GLU A 8 -4.58 -0.17 -35.55
C GLU A 8 -3.82 -0.57 -34.28
N GLU A 9 -3.23 0.39 -33.56
CA GLU A 9 -2.55 0.15 -32.28
C GLU A 9 -3.54 -0.40 -31.22
N TYR A 10 -4.75 0.17 -31.16
CA TYR A 10 -5.79 -0.29 -30.25
C TYR A 10 -6.19 -1.75 -30.52
N GLU A 11 -6.49 -2.08 -31.78
CA GLU A 11 -6.89 -3.44 -32.19
C GLU A 11 -5.79 -4.46 -31.91
N LEU A 12 -4.54 -4.11 -32.25
CA LEU A 12 -3.38 -4.93 -31.96
C LEU A 12 -3.25 -5.23 -30.46
N ARG A 13 -3.39 -4.23 -29.59
CA ARG A 13 -3.33 -4.40 -28.12
C ARG A 13 -4.42 -5.32 -27.60
N GLN A 14 -5.64 -5.26 -28.14
CA GLN A 14 -6.73 -6.15 -27.73
C GLN A 14 -6.48 -7.61 -28.11
N VAL A 15 -5.99 -7.85 -29.33
CA VAL A 15 -5.64 -9.20 -29.80
C VAL A 15 -4.52 -9.78 -28.92
N LEU A 16 -3.45 -9.00 -28.69
CA LEU A 16 -2.34 -9.42 -27.83
C LEU A 16 -2.77 -9.74 -26.40
N PHE A 17 -3.56 -8.86 -25.79
CA PHE A 17 -4.11 -9.09 -24.47
C PHE A 17 -4.88 -10.41 -24.40
N SER A 18 -5.67 -10.71 -25.44
CA SER A 18 -6.48 -11.93 -25.50
C SER A 18 -5.61 -13.18 -25.64
N GLU A 19 -4.60 -13.18 -26.52
CA GLU A 19 -3.69 -14.31 -26.72
C GLU A 19 -2.81 -14.58 -25.49
N ILE A 20 -2.26 -13.54 -24.85
CA ILE A 20 -1.46 -13.70 -23.62
C ILE A 20 -2.33 -14.30 -22.50
N ASN A 21 -3.56 -13.82 -22.32
CA ASN A 21 -4.45 -14.39 -21.29
C ASN A 21 -4.82 -15.85 -21.57
N LYS A 22 -5.03 -16.21 -22.84
CA LYS A 22 -5.29 -17.60 -23.22
C LYS A 22 -4.11 -18.50 -22.87
N ASP A 23 -2.88 -18.05 -23.09
CA ASP A 23 -1.67 -18.78 -22.71
C ASP A 23 -1.51 -18.91 -21.18
N ILE A 24 -1.80 -17.84 -20.44
CA ILE A 24 -1.85 -17.85 -18.98
C ILE A 24 -2.87 -18.89 -18.49
N ASP A 25 -4.09 -18.87 -19.04
CA ASP A 25 -5.15 -19.80 -18.68
C ASP A 25 -4.77 -21.26 -18.97
N ASN A 26 -4.17 -21.52 -20.14
CA ASN A 26 -3.69 -22.87 -20.51
C ASN A 26 -2.61 -23.36 -19.54
N ASN A 27 -1.64 -22.51 -19.20
CA ASN A 27 -0.56 -22.88 -18.28
C ASN A 27 -1.10 -23.13 -16.86
N PHE A 28 -2.00 -22.25 -16.40
CA PHE A 28 -2.68 -22.40 -15.13
C PHE A 28 -3.49 -23.70 -15.07
N GLN A 29 -4.27 -23.99 -16.11
CA GLN A 29 -5.14 -25.18 -16.18
C GLN A 29 -4.35 -26.48 -16.08
N GLY A 30 -3.20 -26.58 -16.77
CA GLY A 30 -2.36 -27.77 -16.75
C GLY A 30 -1.77 -28.11 -15.38
N VAL A 31 -1.55 -27.11 -14.51
CA VAL A 31 -1.16 -27.31 -13.11
C VAL A 31 -2.39 -27.55 -12.24
N TYR A 32 -3.44 -26.74 -12.45
CA TYR A 32 -4.68 -26.81 -11.67
C TYR A 32 -5.31 -28.19 -11.71
N GLU A 33 -5.42 -28.83 -12.88
CA GLU A 33 -6.00 -30.16 -13.03
C GLU A 33 -5.32 -31.22 -12.16
N LYS A 34 -4.00 -31.11 -11.97
CA LYS A 34 -3.20 -32.08 -11.19
C LYS A 34 -3.40 -31.97 -9.68
N ILE A 35 -3.81 -30.80 -9.20
CA ILE A 35 -3.99 -30.51 -7.76
C ILE A 35 -5.46 -30.22 -7.40
N SER A 36 -6.35 -30.23 -8.39
CA SER A 36 -7.73 -29.84 -8.26
C SER A 36 -8.44 -30.60 -7.14
N HIS A 37 -9.28 -29.91 -6.39
CA HIS A 37 -10.09 -30.43 -5.29
C HIS A 37 -9.31 -30.80 -4.00
N ASP A 38 -8.01 -30.55 -3.94
CA ASP A 38 -7.20 -30.66 -2.72
C ASP A 38 -6.94 -29.27 -2.14
N PHE A 39 -7.74 -28.89 -1.14
CA PHE A 39 -7.61 -27.61 -0.45
C PHE A 39 -6.21 -27.39 0.18
N GLY A 40 -5.56 -28.47 0.61
CA GLY A 40 -4.21 -28.42 1.16
C GLY A 40 -3.20 -27.96 0.12
N LYS A 41 -3.29 -28.49 -1.10
CA LYS A 41 -2.41 -28.14 -2.23
C LYS A 41 -2.77 -26.81 -2.88
N GLU A 42 -4.07 -26.54 -3.04
CA GLU A 42 -4.60 -25.36 -3.73
C GLU A 42 -4.48 -24.06 -2.91
N ILE A 43 -4.57 -24.14 -1.57
CA ILE A 43 -4.65 -22.96 -0.70
C ILE A 43 -3.58 -22.97 0.39
N LEU A 44 -3.51 -24.04 1.19
CA LEU A 44 -2.64 -24.04 2.39
C LEU A 44 -1.16 -24.11 2.04
N TYR A 45 -0.78 -24.84 0.98
CA TYR A 45 0.59 -24.94 0.50
C TYR A 45 1.13 -23.57 0.01
N PRO A 46 0.48 -22.88 -0.96
CA PRO A 46 0.93 -21.56 -1.39
C PRO A 46 1.06 -20.55 -0.25
N LEU A 47 0.09 -20.52 0.67
CA LEU A 47 0.16 -19.66 1.86
C LEU A 47 1.39 -19.98 2.72
N SER A 48 1.67 -21.27 2.93
CA SER A 48 2.83 -21.73 3.69
C SER A 48 4.14 -21.31 3.04
N VAL A 49 4.23 -21.37 1.71
CA VAL A 49 5.41 -20.93 0.95
C VAL A 49 5.68 -19.44 1.16
N VAL A 50 4.65 -18.60 1.08
CA VAL A 50 4.77 -17.15 1.32
C VAL A 50 5.27 -16.88 2.74
N GLU A 51 4.62 -17.44 3.75
CA GLU A 51 5.01 -17.22 5.16
C GLU A 51 6.42 -17.77 5.45
N LYS A 52 6.80 -18.91 4.88
CA LYS A 52 8.15 -19.46 5.04
C LYS A 52 9.18 -18.49 4.45
N LYS A 53 8.94 -17.96 3.24
CA LYS A 53 9.83 -16.96 2.63
C LYS A 53 9.96 -15.69 3.47
N PHE A 54 8.87 -15.24 4.10
CA PHE A 54 8.93 -14.14 5.07
C PHE A 54 9.83 -14.46 6.26
N ASN A 55 9.68 -15.64 6.87
CA ASN A 55 10.52 -16.05 7.98
C ASN A 55 12.01 -16.10 7.58
N ASP A 56 12.32 -16.64 6.41
CA ASP A 56 13.70 -16.72 5.90
C ASP A 56 14.32 -15.33 5.72
N MET A 57 13.56 -14.39 5.13
CA MET A 57 14.02 -13.01 4.98
C MET A 57 14.14 -12.30 6.32
N SER A 58 13.26 -12.59 7.28
CA SER A 58 13.29 -11.99 8.62
C SER A 58 14.52 -12.46 9.39
N MET A 59 14.85 -13.75 9.31
CA MET A 59 16.09 -14.29 9.87
C MET A 59 17.33 -13.69 9.19
N LYS A 60 17.31 -13.54 7.86
CA LYS A 60 18.39 -12.87 7.13
C LYS A 60 18.58 -11.42 7.59
N SER A 61 17.48 -10.71 7.82
CA SER A 61 17.48 -9.35 8.37
C SER A 61 18.15 -9.29 9.74
N LEU A 62 17.75 -10.16 10.67
CA LEU A 62 18.32 -10.21 12.01
C LEU A 62 19.81 -10.54 11.97
N ASN A 63 20.22 -11.49 11.13
CA ASN A 63 21.62 -11.86 10.95
C ASN A 63 22.47 -10.71 10.38
N ASN A 64 21.86 -9.79 9.64
CA ASN A 64 22.50 -8.59 9.12
C ASN A 64 22.48 -7.41 10.12
N GLY A 65 21.97 -7.61 11.35
CA GLY A 65 21.85 -6.56 12.37
C GLY A 65 20.76 -5.52 12.07
N LEU A 66 19.85 -5.83 11.14
CA LEU A 66 18.74 -4.94 10.77
C LEU A 66 17.51 -5.22 11.65
N PHE A 67 16.68 -4.20 11.86
CA PHE A 67 15.40 -4.35 12.57
C PHE A 67 14.43 -5.28 11.82
N ALA A 68 13.50 -5.94 12.51
CA ALA A 68 12.63 -6.98 11.93
C ALA A 68 11.76 -6.51 10.74
N ASN A 69 11.47 -5.21 10.65
CA ASN A 69 10.77 -4.59 9.52
C ASN A 69 11.75 -3.71 8.76
N ASN A 70 12.23 -4.18 7.61
CA ASN A 70 13.17 -3.46 6.77
C ASN A 70 12.97 -3.82 5.29
N GLU A 71 13.83 -3.30 4.43
CA GLU A 71 13.80 -3.46 2.98
C GLU A 71 13.82 -4.92 2.51
N LEU A 72 14.41 -5.84 3.27
CA LEU A 72 14.41 -7.27 2.93
C LEU A 72 12.99 -7.85 2.97
N MET A 73 12.08 -7.29 3.77
CA MET A 73 10.69 -7.75 3.83
C MET A 73 9.93 -7.40 2.56
N ILE A 74 10.31 -6.29 1.90
CA ILE A 74 9.72 -5.84 0.62
C ILE A 74 9.99 -6.88 -0.47
N SER A 75 11.13 -7.57 -0.42
CA SER A 75 11.51 -8.57 -1.44
C SER A 75 10.54 -9.74 -1.57
N VAL A 76 9.66 -9.95 -0.58
CA VAL A 76 8.65 -11.01 -0.60
C VAL A 76 7.33 -10.55 -1.23
N ASN A 77 7.13 -9.23 -1.43
CA ASN A 77 5.89 -8.68 -2.01
C ASN A 77 5.53 -9.28 -3.38
N PRO A 78 6.46 -9.44 -4.34
CA PRO A 78 6.13 -10.05 -5.63
C PRO A 78 5.55 -11.45 -5.49
N LEU A 79 6.11 -12.27 -4.58
CA LEU A 79 5.60 -13.61 -4.31
C LEU A 79 4.23 -13.56 -3.61
N ARG A 80 4.06 -12.65 -2.64
CA ARG A 80 2.80 -12.44 -1.93
C ARG A 80 1.67 -12.11 -2.91
N GLU A 81 1.91 -11.21 -3.85
CA GLU A 81 0.96 -10.81 -4.88
C GLU A 81 0.65 -11.95 -5.86
N ALA A 82 1.68 -12.63 -6.36
CA ALA A 82 1.51 -13.74 -7.28
C ALA A 82 0.69 -14.88 -6.65
N VAL A 83 0.94 -15.19 -5.38
CA VAL A 83 0.18 -16.21 -4.64
C VAL A 83 -1.25 -15.74 -4.33
N TYR A 84 -1.46 -14.47 -4.02
CA TYR A 84 -2.81 -13.90 -3.87
C TYR A 84 -3.61 -14.05 -5.18
N TRP A 85 -3.02 -13.62 -6.30
CA TRP A 85 -3.61 -13.76 -7.63
C TRP A 85 -3.93 -15.22 -7.95
N TYR A 86 -2.98 -16.13 -7.67
CA TYR A 86 -3.17 -17.56 -7.87
C TYR A 86 -4.35 -18.09 -7.05
N ILE A 87 -4.40 -17.83 -5.74
CA ILE A 87 -5.47 -18.28 -4.84
C ILE A 87 -6.83 -17.72 -5.28
N LYS A 88 -6.87 -16.45 -5.70
CA LYS A 88 -8.08 -15.83 -6.21
C LYS A 88 -8.62 -16.57 -7.44
N ASN A 89 -7.77 -16.88 -8.41
CA ASN A 89 -8.15 -17.65 -9.61
C ASN A 89 -8.65 -19.06 -9.27
N ILE A 90 -8.02 -19.73 -8.29
CA ILE A 90 -8.50 -21.01 -7.77
C ILE A 90 -9.92 -20.88 -7.21
N MET A 91 -10.18 -19.84 -6.40
CA MET A 91 -11.49 -19.62 -5.79
C MET A 91 -12.57 -19.25 -6.80
N GLU A 92 -12.23 -18.49 -7.85
CA GLU A 92 -13.13 -18.19 -8.98
C GLU A 92 -13.53 -19.49 -9.73
N LYS A 93 -12.57 -20.37 -10.00
CA LYS A 93 -12.79 -21.63 -10.73
C LYS A 93 -13.46 -22.72 -9.88
N ASN A 94 -13.32 -22.68 -8.56
CA ASN A 94 -13.79 -23.74 -7.65
C ASN A 94 -14.70 -23.22 -6.52
N GLY A 95 -15.95 -22.90 -6.85
CA GLY A 95 -16.97 -22.45 -5.90
C GLY A 95 -17.38 -23.47 -4.80
N LYS A 96 -16.72 -24.62 -4.70
CA LYS A 96 -17.03 -25.71 -3.74
C LYS A 96 -15.82 -26.24 -2.97
N LEU A 97 -14.74 -25.46 -2.84
CA LEU A 97 -13.59 -25.82 -2.01
C LEU A 97 -14.05 -26.22 -0.59
N LYS A 98 -13.80 -27.48 -0.22
CA LYS A 98 -14.03 -27.98 1.13
C LYS A 98 -12.71 -27.98 1.87
N TYR A 99 -12.67 -27.36 3.04
CA TYR A 99 -11.49 -27.43 3.90
C TYR A 99 -11.08 -28.89 4.15
N GLN A 100 -9.81 -29.18 3.89
CA GLN A 100 -9.13 -30.42 4.23
C GLN A 100 -7.81 -30.04 4.90
N SER A 101 -7.52 -30.65 6.06
CA SER A 101 -6.24 -30.45 6.73
C SER A 101 -5.12 -30.95 5.83
N ALA A 102 -4.06 -30.15 5.67
CA ALA A 102 -2.97 -30.51 4.79
C ALA A 102 -2.22 -31.77 5.27
N VAL A 103 -2.03 -32.71 4.35
CA VAL A 103 -0.95 -33.72 4.38
C VAL A 103 -0.18 -33.51 3.08
N PHE A 104 1.02 -32.93 3.16
CA PHE A 104 1.83 -32.69 1.97
C PHE A 104 2.46 -34.02 1.52
N GLY A 105 2.01 -34.55 0.36
CA GLY A 105 2.54 -35.78 -0.25
C GLY A 105 3.51 -35.51 -1.42
N GLU A 106 4.08 -36.58 -1.99
CA GLU A 106 5.15 -36.58 -3.02
C GLU A 106 4.78 -35.90 -4.37
N GLN A 107 3.53 -35.47 -4.57
CA GLN A 107 3.05 -34.90 -5.85
C GLN A 107 3.08 -33.37 -5.93
N LEU A 108 3.58 -32.67 -4.91
CA LEU A 108 3.74 -31.20 -4.98
C LEU A 108 5.04 -30.87 -5.71
N PRO A 109 5.05 -29.85 -6.61
CA PRO A 109 6.31 -29.30 -7.11
C PRO A 109 7.14 -28.80 -5.93
N GLY A 110 8.45 -28.92 -6.04
CA GLY A 110 9.35 -28.37 -5.02
C GLY A 110 9.05 -26.89 -4.77
N GLU A 111 9.27 -26.40 -3.56
CA GLU A 111 8.99 -25.00 -3.20
C GLU A 111 9.57 -24.00 -4.20
N TYR A 112 10.81 -24.25 -4.64
CA TYR A 112 11.49 -23.45 -5.65
C TYR A 112 10.77 -23.47 -7.00
N GLU A 113 10.37 -24.66 -7.48
CA GLU A 113 9.65 -24.83 -8.75
C GLU A 113 8.29 -24.14 -8.72
N PHE A 114 7.57 -24.21 -7.59
CA PHE A 114 6.31 -23.50 -7.41
C PHE A 114 6.50 -21.98 -7.44
N ILE A 115 7.50 -21.45 -6.71
CA ILE A 115 7.80 -20.02 -6.67
C ILE A 115 8.15 -19.51 -8.07
N GLU A 116 9.07 -20.17 -8.78
CA GLU A 116 9.44 -19.78 -10.14
C GLU A 116 8.23 -19.79 -11.09
N TRP A 117 7.43 -20.85 -11.01
CA TRP A 117 6.23 -21.01 -11.84
C TRP A 117 5.20 -19.90 -11.58
N VAL A 118 4.83 -19.65 -10.32
CA VAL A 118 3.78 -18.69 -9.99
C VAL A 118 4.20 -17.26 -10.29
N LEU A 119 5.47 -16.91 -10.01
CA LEU A 119 6.02 -15.59 -10.35
C LEU A 119 6.03 -15.38 -11.86
N LYS A 120 6.45 -16.38 -12.63
CA LYS A 120 6.50 -16.29 -14.09
C LYS A 120 5.13 -16.05 -14.71
N ILE A 121 4.09 -16.76 -14.26
CA ILE A 121 2.74 -16.57 -14.79
C ILE A 121 2.16 -15.23 -14.35
N TYR A 122 2.37 -14.83 -13.09
CA TYR A 122 1.90 -13.55 -12.59
C TYR A 122 2.57 -12.37 -13.32
N ASP A 123 3.84 -12.50 -13.69
CA ASP A 123 4.55 -11.54 -14.53
C ASP A 123 3.90 -11.40 -15.92
N GLU A 124 3.57 -12.52 -16.58
CA GLU A 124 2.82 -12.49 -17.86
C GLU A 124 1.44 -11.83 -17.70
N TYR A 125 0.72 -12.13 -16.62
CA TYR A 125 -0.57 -11.49 -16.30
C TYR A 125 -0.41 -9.97 -16.12
N SER A 126 0.62 -9.54 -15.41
CA SER A 126 0.92 -8.14 -15.17
C SER A 126 1.27 -7.42 -16.48
N LYS A 127 2.07 -8.04 -17.34
CA LYS A 127 2.40 -7.53 -18.68
C LYS A 127 1.17 -7.41 -19.56
N ALA A 128 0.28 -8.41 -19.56
CA ALA A 128 -0.96 -8.37 -20.33
C ALA A 128 -1.80 -7.13 -19.96
N ASN A 129 -1.96 -6.86 -18.66
CA ASN A 129 -2.69 -5.70 -18.18
C ASN A 129 -2.07 -4.36 -18.60
N LEU A 130 -0.73 -4.27 -18.62
CA LEU A 130 -0.01 -3.09 -19.10
C LEU A 130 -0.17 -2.89 -20.62
N ILE A 131 -0.08 -3.97 -21.41
CA ILE A 131 -0.26 -3.92 -22.88
C ILE A 131 -1.65 -3.44 -23.26
N LYS A 132 -2.69 -3.88 -22.52
CA LYS A 132 -4.08 -3.50 -22.76
C LYS A 132 -4.32 -1.99 -22.69
N SER A 133 -3.50 -1.26 -21.94
CA SER A 133 -3.71 0.17 -21.72
C SER A 133 -3.48 0.99 -22.99
N ILE A 134 -4.46 1.83 -23.31
CA ILE A 134 -4.43 2.77 -24.44
C ILE A 134 -4.19 4.21 -23.98
N ARG A 135 -3.99 4.42 -22.68
CA ARG A 135 -3.75 5.75 -22.12
C ARG A 135 -2.41 6.27 -22.60
N ASP A 136 -2.41 7.49 -23.10
CA ASP A 136 -1.19 8.18 -23.52
C ASP A 136 -0.49 8.79 -22.29
N GLY A 137 0.79 8.46 -22.14
CA GLY A 137 1.65 8.86 -21.01
C GLY A 137 3.08 8.36 -21.22
N SER A 138 4.02 8.92 -20.47
CA SER A 138 5.43 8.52 -20.53
C SER A 138 5.61 7.05 -20.15
N SER A 139 4.75 6.51 -19.30
CA SER A 139 4.73 5.11 -18.88
C SER A 139 3.85 4.18 -19.75
N LYS A 140 3.44 4.59 -20.96
CA LYS A 140 2.72 3.69 -21.89
C LYS A 140 3.68 2.64 -22.46
N VAL A 141 3.30 1.38 -22.57
CA VAL A 141 4.09 0.36 -23.29
C VAL A 141 4.24 0.79 -24.74
N GLU A 142 5.46 0.86 -25.26
CA GLU A 142 5.69 1.20 -26.66
C GLU A 142 5.73 -0.05 -27.53
N ILE A 143 5.07 0.01 -28.69
CA ILE A 143 5.07 -1.06 -29.69
C ILE A 143 5.82 -0.51 -30.91
N ARG A 144 6.87 -1.20 -31.33
CA ARG A 144 7.71 -0.76 -32.47
C ARG A 144 7.91 -1.90 -33.44
N GLU A 145 7.92 -1.59 -34.73
CA GLU A 145 8.35 -2.53 -35.75
C GLU A 145 9.88 -2.69 -35.70
N GLU A 146 10.32 -3.94 -35.61
CA GLU A 146 11.72 -4.34 -35.61
C GLU A 146 12.11 -4.89 -36.99
N LYS A 147 13.41 -5.19 -37.17
CA LYS A 147 13.91 -5.77 -38.42
C LYS A 147 13.13 -7.06 -38.73
N ASN A 148 12.79 -7.27 -40.00
CA ASN A 148 12.05 -8.42 -40.54
C ASN A 148 10.51 -8.39 -40.36
N GLY A 149 9.91 -7.27 -39.95
CA GLY A 149 8.45 -7.15 -39.80
C GLY A 149 7.91 -7.75 -38.50
N ASN A 150 8.78 -7.97 -37.50
CA ASN A 150 8.40 -8.35 -36.16
C ASN A 150 8.02 -7.12 -35.33
N LEU A 151 7.21 -7.29 -34.28
CA LEU A 151 6.88 -6.22 -33.34
C LEU A 151 7.58 -6.46 -32.01
N GLY A 152 8.31 -5.44 -31.53
CA GLY A 152 8.94 -5.42 -30.21
C GLY A 152 8.15 -4.59 -29.21
N PHE A 153 8.07 -5.10 -27.98
CA PHE A 153 7.41 -4.43 -26.85
C PHE A 153 8.44 -3.83 -25.92
N TYR A 154 8.26 -2.54 -25.65
CA TYR A 154 9.17 -1.76 -24.84
C TYR A 154 8.43 -1.26 -23.61
N PHE A 155 8.62 -1.98 -22.50
CA PHE A 155 7.99 -1.65 -21.23
C PHE A 155 8.72 -0.47 -20.57
N PRO A 156 7.99 0.45 -19.93
CA PRO A 156 8.61 1.52 -19.16
C PRO A 156 9.23 0.97 -17.89
N VAL A 157 10.44 1.45 -17.58
CA VAL A 157 11.05 1.34 -16.26
C VAL A 157 11.32 2.74 -15.76
N ILE A 158 10.63 3.12 -14.69
CA ILE A 158 10.68 4.45 -14.11
C ILE A 158 11.56 4.41 -12.87
N LYS A 159 12.51 5.34 -12.81
CA LYS A 159 13.40 5.52 -11.67
C LYS A 159 13.27 6.95 -11.17
N ASP A 160 12.81 7.07 -9.94
CA ASP A 160 12.80 8.33 -9.21
C ASP A 160 14.15 8.59 -8.54
N GLU A 161 14.40 9.84 -8.17
CA GLU A 161 15.66 10.24 -7.52
C GLU A 161 15.77 9.76 -6.07
N TYR A 162 14.66 9.75 -5.35
CA TYR A 162 14.58 9.27 -3.96
C TYR A 162 13.88 7.93 -3.90
N SER A 163 14.34 7.05 -3.01
CA SER A 163 13.56 5.87 -2.63
C SER A 163 12.60 6.24 -1.50
N LYS A 164 11.37 6.56 -1.88
CA LYS A 164 10.28 6.88 -0.95
C LYS A 164 9.98 5.76 0.05
N GLU A 165 10.16 4.50 -0.36
CA GLU A 165 10.02 3.34 0.52
C GLU A 165 11.07 3.38 1.64
N MET A 166 12.34 3.63 1.29
CA MET A 166 13.42 3.68 2.29
C MET A 166 13.25 4.83 3.27
N ILE A 167 12.82 6.00 2.79
CA ILE A 167 12.49 7.14 3.66
C ILE A 167 11.43 6.75 4.69
N TYR A 168 10.32 6.16 4.22
CA TYR A 168 9.23 5.70 5.08
C TYR A 168 9.69 4.61 6.08
N TYR A 169 10.35 3.55 5.60
CA TYR A 169 10.69 2.39 6.44
C TYR A 169 11.73 2.70 7.50
N TYR A 170 12.70 3.57 7.21
CA TYR A 170 13.70 3.99 8.19
C TYR A 170 13.25 5.17 9.05
N GLY A 171 12.08 5.75 8.77
CA GLY A 171 11.58 6.93 9.48
C GLY A 171 12.51 8.13 9.33
N LEU A 172 13.05 8.34 8.13
CA LEU A 172 13.96 9.47 7.83
C LEU A 172 13.21 10.81 7.75
N ASP A 173 11.90 10.76 7.77
CA ASP A 173 10.97 11.88 7.75
C ASP A 173 10.64 12.40 9.16
N ASP A 174 10.57 11.52 10.16
CA ASP A 174 10.44 11.87 11.59
C ASP A 174 11.09 10.80 12.47
N ALA A 175 12.33 11.06 12.88
CA ALA A 175 13.11 10.13 13.68
C ALA A 175 12.51 9.90 15.08
N LEU A 176 11.89 10.91 15.69
CA LEU A 176 11.30 10.83 17.03
C LEU A 176 10.01 10.03 17.01
N ALA A 177 9.13 10.29 16.05
CA ALA A 177 7.93 9.47 15.87
C ALA A 177 8.30 8.02 15.54
N SER A 178 9.29 7.81 14.65
CA SER A 178 9.79 6.48 14.32
C SER A 178 10.34 5.74 15.54
N GLU A 179 11.06 6.42 16.44
CA GLU A 179 11.53 5.84 17.70
C GLU A 179 10.38 5.48 18.64
N ALA A 180 9.38 6.35 18.77
CA ALA A 180 8.18 6.08 19.56
C ALA A 180 7.41 4.85 19.03
N GLU A 181 7.27 4.73 17.71
CA GLU A 181 6.66 3.54 17.09
C GLU A 181 7.46 2.27 17.35
N ARG A 182 8.80 2.33 17.25
CA ARG A 182 9.70 1.21 17.58
C ARG A 182 9.57 0.81 19.04
N HIS A 183 9.47 1.77 19.96
CA HIS A 183 9.29 1.48 21.38
C HIS A 183 8.00 0.69 21.65
N VAL A 184 6.88 1.07 21.02
CA VAL A 184 5.61 0.32 21.13
C VAL A 184 5.76 -1.11 20.62
N PHE A 185 6.48 -1.31 19.51
CA PHE A 185 6.77 -2.64 18.99
C PHE A 185 7.61 -3.47 19.98
N THR A 186 8.70 -2.91 20.51
CA THR A 186 9.56 -3.57 21.48
C THR A 186 8.81 -3.93 22.77
N GLU A 187 7.93 -3.05 23.26
CA GLU A 187 7.10 -3.33 24.44
C GLU A 187 6.17 -4.55 24.22
N CYS A 188 5.54 -4.63 23.04
CA CYS A 188 4.70 -5.78 22.67
C CYS A 188 5.51 -7.09 22.65
N GLU A 189 6.65 -7.09 21.96
CA GLU A 189 7.47 -8.29 21.79
C GLU A 189 8.10 -8.75 23.11
N LYS A 190 8.56 -7.80 23.92
CA LYS A 190 9.09 -8.09 25.25
C LYS A 190 8.05 -8.76 26.14
N TYR A 191 6.79 -8.34 26.10
CA TYR A 191 5.72 -8.96 26.89
C TYR A 191 5.57 -10.46 26.60
N LEU A 192 5.59 -10.86 25.32
CA LEU A 192 5.54 -12.27 24.95
C LEU A 192 6.81 -13.00 25.34
N LEU A 193 7.98 -12.40 25.10
CA LEU A 193 9.28 -13.00 25.43
C LEU A 193 9.43 -13.27 26.93
N ASP A 194 8.99 -12.34 27.77
CA ASP A 194 9.01 -12.48 29.24
C ASP A 194 8.12 -13.65 29.72
N LYS A 195 7.06 -13.98 28.97
CA LYS A 195 6.20 -15.15 29.23
C LYS A 195 6.71 -16.44 28.62
N ILE A 196 7.31 -16.35 27.44
CA ILE A 196 7.73 -17.46 26.60
C ILE A 196 9.11 -17.14 26.05
N ASN A 197 10.12 -17.49 26.84
CA ASN A 197 11.50 -17.31 26.44
C ASN A 197 12.00 -18.60 25.78
N VAL A 198 11.99 -18.63 24.45
CA VAL A 198 12.46 -19.78 23.67
C VAL A 198 13.97 -20.02 23.83
N PHE A 199 14.75 -18.98 24.14
CA PHE A 199 16.21 -19.07 24.21
C PHE A 199 16.72 -19.87 25.40
N VAL A 200 15.91 -20.01 26.47
CA VAL A 200 16.28 -20.81 27.65
C VAL A 200 15.94 -22.29 27.52
N LEU A 201 15.29 -22.71 26.42
CA LEU A 201 14.86 -24.10 26.22
C LEU A 201 16.02 -25.07 26.05
N SER A 202 17.17 -24.61 25.55
CA SER A 202 18.40 -25.42 25.47
C SER A 202 18.88 -25.87 26.86
N GLN A 203 18.64 -25.06 27.88
CA GLN A 203 19.02 -25.32 29.27
C GLN A 203 17.85 -25.89 30.09
N ASN A 204 16.61 -25.65 29.67
CA ASN A 204 15.39 -26.01 30.40
C ASN A 204 14.32 -26.61 29.46
N PRO A 205 14.56 -27.77 28.84
CA PRO A 205 13.65 -28.36 27.84
C PRO A 205 12.25 -28.67 28.40
N GLN A 206 12.14 -28.94 29.71
CA GLN A 206 10.86 -29.18 30.40
C GLN A 206 9.87 -28.01 30.30
N LEU A 207 10.35 -26.78 30.04
CA LEU A 207 9.49 -25.60 29.91
C LEU A 207 8.65 -25.63 28.64
N VAL A 208 8.97 -26.49 27.65
CA VAL A 208 8.23 -26.54 26.39
C VAL A 208 6.73 -26.80 26.63
N ILE A 209 6.39 -27.73 27.51
CA ILE A 209 5.00 -28.07 27.85
C ILE A 209 4.30 -26.87 28.51
N THR A 210 5.00 -26.19 29.42
CA THR A 210 4.49 -24.97 30.08
C THR A 210 4.20 -23.87 29.06
N TYR A 211 5.11 -23.62 28.12
CA TYR A 211 4.93 -22.60 27.08
C TYR A 211 3.78 -22.93 26.12
N PHE A 212 3.63 -24.19 25.70
CA PHE A 212 2.48 -24.62 24.90
C PHE A 212 1.15 -24.45 25.66
N ASN A 213 1.13 -24.70 26.98
CA ASN A 213 -0.05 -24.47 27.80
C ASN A 213 -0.39 -22.97 27.91
N ILE A 214 0.61 -22.09 28.04
CA ILE A 214 0.42 -20.63 28.02
C ILE A 214 -0.21 -20.21 26.68
N LEU A 215 0.37 -20.61 25.55
CA LEU A 215 -0.13 -20.27 24.22
C LEU A 215 -1.56 -20.82 23.98
N ARG A 216 -1.83 -22.05 24.41
CA ARG A 216 -3.17 -22.64 24.34
C ARG A 216 -4.18 -21.83 25.14
N ARG A 217 -3.82 -21.35 26.33
CA ARG A 217 -4.67 -20.47 27.14
C ARG A 217 -4.90 -19.14 26.44
N MET A 218 -3.84 -18.53 25.88
CA MET A 218 -3.92 -17.25 25.17
C MET A 218 -4.83 -17.30 23.93
N THR A 219 -4.95 -18.45 23.26
CA THR A 219 -5.90 -18.65 22.13
C THR A 219 -7.33 -19.04 22.57
N SER A 220 -7.60 -19.11 23.87
CA SER A 220 -8.90 -19.47 24.45
C SER A 220 -9.48 -18.34 25.32
N VAL A 221 -8.60 -17.64 26.04
CA VAL A 221 -8.89 -16.49 26.89
C VAL A 221 -7.88 -15.40 26.56
N ILE A 222 -8.36 -14.26 26.10
CA ILE A 222 -7.51 -13.14 25.68
C ILE A 222 -6.76 -12.60 26.89
N ASP A 223 -5.43 -12.52 26.77
CA ASP A 223 -4.61 -11.77 27.70
C ASP A 223 -4.80 -10.28 27.43
N LEU A 224 -5.65 -9.64 28.23
CA LEU A 224 -6.02 -8.23 28.05
C LEU A 224 -4.81 -7.30 28.09
N LYS A 225 -3.79 -7.60 28.91
CA LYS A 225 -2.59 -6.76 28.97
C LYS A 225 -1.80 -6.83 27.67
N TYR A 226 -1.64 -8.04 27.11
CA TYR A 226 -0.99 -8.18 25.81
C TYR A 226 -1.83 -7.59 24.67
N PHE A 227 -3.14 -7.80 24.72
CA PHE A 227 -4.09 -7.27 23.73
C PHE A 227 -4.02 -5.74 23.65
N GLU A 228 -4.02 -5.02 24.78
CA GLU A 228 -3.90 -3.56 24.77
C GLU A 228 -2.56 -3.06 24.21
N LEU A 229 -1.46 -3.79 24.43
CA LEU A 229 -0.18 -3.49 23.78
C LEU A 229 -0.29 -3.65 22.25
N CYS A 230 -0.86 -4.76 21.78
CA CYS A 230 -1.13 -4.96 20.36
C CYS A 230 -2.05 -3.86 19.79
N LYS A 231 -3.05 -3.39 20.57
CA LYS A 231 -3.98 -2.34 20.16
C LYS A 231 -3.28 -1.01 19.94
N LYS A 232 -2.33 -0.64 20.81
CA LYS A 232 -1.48 0.54 20.59
C LYS A 232 -0.75 0.46 19.25
N ARG A 233 -0.24 -0.71 18.87
CA ARG A 233 0.44 -0.90 17.57
C ARG A 233 -0.52 -0.67 16.40
N ILE A 234 -1.73 -1.22 16.44
CA ILE A 234 -2.74 -1.02 15.38
C ILE A 234 -3.17 0.46 15.29
N LEU A 235 -3.34 1.12 16.42
CA LEU A 235 -3.78 2.52 16.46
C LEU A 235 -2.77 3.49 15.86
N ILE A 236 -1.47 3.17 15.88
CA ILE A 236 -0.44 3.98 15.18
C ILE A 236 -0.83 4.17 13.71
N ASP A 237 -1.17 3.09 13.01
CA ASP A 237 -1.54 3.16 11.59
C ASP A 237 -2.91 3.79 11.38
N LEU A 238 -3.92 3.42 12.18
CA LEU A 238 -5.26 3.97 12.02
C LEU A 238 -5.32 5.48 12.27
N ASN A 239 -4.49 5.99 13.20
CA ASN A 239 -4.38 7.43 13.46
C ASN A 239 -3.74 8.19 12.31
N LYS A 240 -2.95 7.53 11.45
CA LYS A 240 -2.42 8.11 10.20
C LYS A 240 -3.46 8.18 9.08
N ILE A 241 -4.64 7.54 9.22
CA ILE A 241 -5.78 7.71 8.31
C ILE A 241 -6.68 8.84 8.80
N SER A 242 -6.99 8.85 10.10
CA SER A 242 -7.85 9.86 10.73
C SER A 242 -7.59 9.91 12.23
N SER A 243 -7.35 11.11 12.75
CA SER A 243 -7.14 11.37 14.18
C SER A 243 -8.44 11.25 14.99
N SER A 244 -9.60 11.47 14.37
CA SER A 244 -10.92 11.48 15.02
C SER A 244 -11.77 10.26 14.62
N THR A 245 -12.70 10.43 13.68
CA THR A 245 -13.67 9.44 13.22
C THR A 245 -13.19 8.71 11.98
N LEU A 246 -13.41 7.40 11.96
CA LEU A 246 -13.22 6.56 10.78
C LEU A 246 -14.49 5.76 10.57
N LYS A 247 -15.25 6.10 9.52
CA LYS A 247 -16.48 5.42 9.13
C LYS A 247 -16.49 5.20 7.63
N SER A 248 -17.13 4.13 7.18
CA SER A 248 -17.28 3.88 5.74
C SER A 248 -18.52 3.08 5.38
N ARG A 249 -18.93 3.14 4.12
CA ARG A 249 -20.09 2.43 3.58
C ARG A 249 -19.83 1.91 2.17
N TYR A 250 -20.47 0.82 1.80
CA TYR A 250 -20.48 0.35 0.41
C TYR A 250 -21.19 1.36 -0.50
N ARG A 251 -20.62 1.60 -1.68
CA ARG A 251 -21.14 2.60 -2.64
C ARG A 251 -22.45 2.17 -3.30
N ASP A 252 -22.63 0.88 -3.53
CA ASP A 252 -23.77 0.31 -4.25
C ASP A 252 -25.04 0.22 -3.40
N ASN A 253 -24.91 -0.18 -2.13
CA ASN A 253 -26.06 -0.41 -1.25
C ASN A 253 -26.12 0.52 -0.02
N GLY A 254 -25.06 1.30 0.25
CA GLY A 254 -24.99 2.23 1.38
C GLY A 254 -24.83 1.57 2.76
N GLU A 255 -24.72 0.24 2.84
CA GLU A 255 -24.52 -0.48 4.09
C GLU A 255 -23.19 -0.09 4.73
N SER A 256 -23.23 0.10 6.06
CA SER A 256 -22.03 0.47 6.81
C SER A 256 -21.02 -0.68 6.84
N VAL A 257 -19.76 -0.34 6.58
CA VAL A 257 -18.63 -1.28 6.66
C VAL A 257 -17.89 -1.05 7.97
N ILE A 258 -17.37 0.17 8.17
CA ILE A 258 -16.71 0.60 9.40
C ILE A 258 -17.64 1.59 10.12
N ASN A 259 -18.04 1.26 11.34
CA ASN A 259 -18.88 2.13 12.18
C ASN A 259 -18.06 2.99 13.14
N SER A 260 -16.91 2.49 13.59
CA SER A 260 -16.01 3.23 14.47
C SER A 260 -14.56 2.78 14.31
N LYS A 261 -13.64 3.73 14.55
CA LYS A 261 -12.19 3.47 14.58
C LYS A 261 -11.82 2.47 15.68
N ASP A 262 -12.46 2.54 16.84
CA ASP A 262 -12.13 1.68 17.98
C ASP A 262 -12.57 0.21 17.78
N GLU A 263 -13.74 -0.02 17.18
CA GLU A 263 -14.17 -1.38 16.81
C GLU A 263 -13.24 -1.97 15.75
N LEU A 264 -12.85 -1.18 14.75
CA LEU A 264 -11.89 -1.61 13.74
C LEU A 264 -10.53 -1.93 14.38
N ALA A 265 -10.04 -1.06 15.26
CA ALA A 265 -8.79 -1.27 15.98
C ALA A 265 -8.84 -2.57 16.78
N SER A 266 -9.92 -2.79 17.54
CA SER A 266 -10.09 -4.00 18.36
C SER A 266 -10.18 -5.27 17.50
N PHE A 267 -10.85 -5.20 16.35
CA PHE A 267 -10.91 -6.30 15.38
C PHE A 267 -9.53 -6.66 14.83
N LEU A 268 -8.80 -5.68 14.28
CA LEU A 268 -7.46 -5.91 13.72
C LEU A 268 -6.48 -6.38 14.81
N THR A 269 -6.62 -5.85 16.03
CA THR A 269 -5.82 -6.25 17.20
C THR A 269 -6.03 -7.72 17.53
N LEU A 270 -7.26 -8.23 17.48
CA LEU A 270 -7.53 -9.65 17.75
C LEU A 270 -6.77 -10.55 16.77
N PHE A 271 -6.77 -10.22 15.47
CA PHE A 271 -6.03 -11.00 14.48
C PHE A 271 -4.52 -10.81 14.60
N TYR A 272 -4.03 -9.62 14.95
CA TYR A 272 -2.61 -9.39 15.24
C TYR A 272 -2.15 -10.24 16.43
N TYR A 273 -2.89 -10.19 17.53
CA TYR A 273 -2.65 -10.98 18.74
C TYR A 273 -2.57 -12.48 18.42
N LEU A 274 -3.57 -13.02 17.70
CA LEU A 274 -3.60 -14.44 17.34
C LEU A 274 -2.44 -14.81 16.40
N SER A 275 -2.11 -13.93 15.45
CA SER A 275 -0.98 -14.12 14.52
C SER A 275 0.36 -14.22 15.27
N ARG A 276 0.58 -13.37 16.28
CA ARG A 276 1.80 -13.43 17.11
C ARG A 276 1.83 -14.69 17.97
N VAL A 277 0.72 -15.05 18.62
CA VAL A 277 0.62 -16.27 19.44
C VAL A 277 0.91 -17.52 18.59
N ASP A 278 0.31 -17.64 17.40
CA ASP A 278 0.56 -18.77 16.50
C ASP A 278 1.98 -18.75 15.89
N SER A 279 2.57 -17.57 15.66
CA SER A 279 3.97 -17.45 15.23
C SER A 279 4.94 -17.98 16.29
N VAL A 280 4.71 -17.65 17.57
CA VAL A 280 5.51 -18.19 18.70
C VAL A 280 5.29 -19.70 18.84
N LYS A 281 4.06 -20.17 18.69
CA LYS A 281 3.75 -21.61 18.69
C LYS A 281 4.53 -22.35 17.60
N ARG A 282 4.53 -21.82 16.37
CA ARG A 282 5.29 -22.35 15.24
C ARG A 282 6.80 -22.40 15.55
N MET A 283 7.35 -21.31 16.08
CA MET A 283 8.75 -21.23 16.47
C MET A 283 9.10 -22.33 17.48
N LEU A 284 8.29 -22.49 18.54
CA LEU A 284 8.47 -23.57 19.52
C LEU A 284 8.44 -24.96 18.88
N THR A 285 7.48 -25.23 17.99
CA THR A 285 7.41 -26.52 17.30
C THR A 285 8.68 -26.78 16.50
N PHE A 286 9.16 -25.82 15.70
CA PHE A 286 10.36 -26.04 14.88
C PHE A 286 11.64 -26.15 15.71
N THR A 287 11.74 -25.44 16.83
CA THR A 287 12.90 -25.53 17.73
C THR A 287 12.93 -26.84 18.52
N THR A 288 11.78 -27.44 18.84
CA THR A 288 11.69 -28.55 19.81
C THR A 288 11.14 -29.86 19.26
N GLY A 289 10.51 -29.83 18.08
CA GLY A 289 9.71 -30.94 17.54
C GLY A 289 8.39 -31.20 18.28
N TYR A 290 8.06 -30.44 19.33
CA TYR A 290 6.84 -30.64 20.10
C TYR A 290 5.66 -29.86 19.51
N GLY A 291 4.54 -30.53 19.26
CA GLY A 291 3.31 -29.91 18.77
C GLY A 291 3.16 -29.89 17.24
N ASP A 292 2.24 -29.08 16.74
CA ASP A 292 1.93 -28.91 15.31
C ASP A 292 2.18 -27.45 14.92
N GLY A 293 3.21 -27.23 14.10
CA GLY A 293 3.74 -25.92 13.70
C GLY A 293 3.33 -25.62 12.28
N LYS A 294 2.34 -24.74 12.11
CA LYS A 294 1.81 -24.35 10.80
C LYS A 294 2.30 -22.97 10.43
N TYR A 295 2.56 -22.78 9.14
CA TYR A 295 2.86 -21.47 8.54
C TYR A 295 1.61 -20.61 8.31
N TYR A 296 0.45 -21.05 8.77
CA TYR A 296 -0.82 -20.35 8.62
C TYR A 296 -1.66 -20.52 9.89
N CYS A 297 -2.52 -19.54 10.16
CA CYS A 297 -3.51 -19.56 11.21
C CYS A 297 -4.83 -20.13 10.67
N VAL A 298 -5.52 -20.96 11.47
CA VAL A 298 -6.87 -21.45 11.15
C VAL A 298 -7.71 -21.43 12.41
N TYR A 299 -8.83 -20.71 12.35
CA TYR A 299 -9.79 -20.65 13.43
C TYR A 299 -11.21 -20.88 12.91
N GLU A 300 -12.01 -21.61 13.67
CA GLU A 300 -13.46 -21.68 13.45
C GLU A 300 -14.07 -20.32 13.80
N LEU A 301 -15.02 -19.87 12.98
CA LEU A 301 -15.73 -18.60 13.13
C LEU A 301 -16.42 -18.53 14.50
N PRO A 302 -17.13 -19.55 15.01
CA PRO A 302 -17.67 -19.53 16.38
C PRO A 302 -16.62 -19.23 17.46
N LYS A 303 -15.40 -19.74 17.30
CA LYS A 303 -14.30 -19.46 18.23
C LYS A 303 -13.86 -18.00 18.14
N LEU A 304 -13.72 -17.46 16.92
CA LEU A 304 -13.39 -16.04 16.71
C LEU A 304 -14.47 -15.12 17.27
N LEU A 305 -15.75 -15.46 17.11
CA LEU A 305 -16.87 -14.71 17.69
C LEU A 305 -16.79 -14.69 19.23
N ALA A 306 -16.50 -15.84 19.84
CA ALA A 306 -16.34 -15.94 21.29
C ALA A 306 -15.15 -15.13 21.82
N LEU A 307 -14.03 -15.10 21.10
CA LEU A 307 -12.86 -14.28 21.43
C LEU A 307 -13.14 -12.78 21.21
N GLY A 308 -13.83 -12.42 20.12
CA GLY A 308 -14.23 -11.05 19.82
C GLY A 308 -15.09 -10.44 20.92
N LYS A 309 -16.02 -11.22 21.49
CA LYS A 309 -16.83 -10.79 22.63
C LYS A 309 -16.00 -10.42 23.87
N GLN A 310 -14.87 -11.09 24.10
CA GLN A 310 -13.98 -10.79 25.25
C GLN A 310 -13.32 -9.40 25.11
N VAL A 311 -13.26 -8.87 23.90
CA VAL A 311 -12.64 -7.57 23.59
C VAL A 311 -13.67 -6.55 23.08
N GLY A 312 -14.94 -6.75 23.41
CA GLY A 312 -16.02 -5.78 23.16
C GLY A 312 -16.61 -5.79 21.75
N LEU A 313 -16.26 -6.76 20.89
CA LEU A 313 -16.80 -6.87 19.54
C LEU A 313 -18.10 -7.67 19.52
N SER A 314 -19.12 -7.15 18.83
CA SER A 314 -20.36 -7.89 18.58
C SER A 314 -20.16 -8.96 17.50
N ASN A 315 -21.03 -9.97 17.50
CA ASN A 315 -20.97 -11.03 16.50
C ASN A 315 -21.18 -10.51 15.07
N ASP A 316 -22.04 -9.51 14.91
CA ASP A 316 -22.35 -8.94 13.59
C ASP A 316 -21.18 -8.12 13.07
N VAL A 317 -20.55 -7.30 13.92
CA VAL A 317 -19.33 -6.56 13.58
C VAL A 317 -18.22 -7.52 13.16
N MET A 318 -17.99 -8.59 13.92
CA MET A 318 -17.00 -9.62 13.57
C MET A 318 -17.26 -10.23 12.19
N LYS A 319 -18.51 -10.59 11.87
CA LYS A 319 -18.87 -11.18 10.57
C LYS A 319 -18.70 -10.18 9.43
N VAL A 320 -19.11 -8.93 9.62
CA VAL A 320 -18.95 -7.86 8.62
C VAL A 320 -17.48 -7.65 8.32
N TYR A 321 -16.63 -7.51 9.34
CA TYR A 321 -15.20 -7.31 9.12
C TYR A 321 -14.49 -8.54 8.57
N VAL A 322 -14.81 -9.75 9.01
CA VAL A 322 -14.28 -10.97 8.38
C VAL A 322 -14.61 -10.98 6.89
N LYS A 323 -15.86 -10.71 6.50
CA LYS A 323 -16.27 -10.63 5.09
C LYS A 323 -15.53 -9.51 4.34
N TYR A 324 -15.42 -8.33 4.94
CA TYR A 324 -14.76 -7.17 4.33
C TYR A 324 -13.26 -7.42 4.09
N PHE A 325 -12.55 -8.06 5.02
CA PHE A 325 -11.13 -8.39 4.89
C PHE A 325 -10.86 -9.75 4.20
N SER A 326 -11.90 -10.42 3.70
CA SER A 326 -11.75 -11.67 2.96
C SER A 326 -11.41 -11.46 1.49
N VAL A 327 -10.63 -12.38 0.93
CA VAL A 327 -10.45 -12.54 -0.51
C VAL A 327 -11.82 -12.70 -1.15
N ASP A 328 -12.14 -11.80 -2.07
CA ASP A 328 -13.38 -11.82 -2.84
C ASP A 328 -13.04 -12.09 -4.31
N PRO A 329 -13.37 -13.28 -4.84
CA PRO A 329 -13.17 -13.64 -6.24
C PRO A 329 -13.76 -12.61 -7.22
N SER A 330 -14.83 -11.91 -6.86
CA SER A 330 -15.47 -10.92 -7.75
C SER A 330 -14.73 -9.58 -7.84
N VAL A 331 -13.82 -9.29 -6.91
CA VAL A 331 -13.12 -8.00 -6.83
C VAL A 331 -11.90 -8.00 -7.75
N GLN A 332 -11.76 -7.00 -8.60
CA GLN A 332 -10.59 -6.89 -9.50
C GLN A 332 -9.40 -6.25 -8.76
N GLY A 333 -8.45 -7.09 -8.30
CA GLY A 333 -7.18 -6.66 -7.69
C GLY A 333 -7.05 -6.96 -6.20
N GLY A 334 -6.12 -6.25 -5.54
CA GLY A 334 -5.76 -6.41 -4.13
C GLY A 334 -4.60 -7.38 -3.90
N SER A 335 -4.25 -7.54 -2.63
CA SER A 335 -3.27 -8.50 -2.14
C SER A 335 -3.68 -9.04 -0.76
N PHE A 336 -2.87 -9.91 -0.16
CA PHE A 336 -3.05 -10.32 1.23
C PHE A 336 -2.88 -9.18 2.24
N LEU A 337 -2.38 -8.01 1.85
CA LEU A 337 -2.37 -6.83 2.71
C LEU A 337 -3.78 -6.25 2.88
N GLU A 338 -4.52 -6.05 1.79
CA GLU A 338 -5.90 -5.53 1.81
C GLU A 338 -6.89 -6.60 2.29
N PHE A 339 -6.69 -7.86 1.84
CA PHE A 339 -7.62 -8.96 2.05
C PHE A 339 -6.91 -10.19 2.63
N PRO A 340 -6.51 -10.15 3.91
CA PRO A 340 -5.70 -11.19 4.53
C PRO A 340 -6.43 -12.52 4.76
N PHE A 341 -7.77 -12.56 4.68
CA PHE A 341 -8.53 -13.74 5.08
C PHE A 341 -9.02 -14.57 3.90
N ILE A 342 -8.88 -15.89 4.02
CA ILE A 342 -9.59 -16.87 3.21
C ILE A 342 -10.66 -17.50 4.09
N VAL A 343 -11.92 -17.33 3.70
CA VAL A 343 -13.06 -17.93 4.40
C VAL A 343 -13.53 -19.16 3.64
N CYS A 344 -13.45 -20.31 4.29
CA CYS A 344 -13.92 -21.58 3.74
C CYS A 344 -14.88 -22.22 4.76
N ARG A 345 -16.17 -22.23 4.43
CA ARG A 345 -17.26 -22.64 5.35
C ARG A 345 -17.22 -21.77 6.62
N GLU A 346 -17.10 -22.40 7.79
CA GLU A 346 -16.98 -21.72 9.08
C GLU A 346 -15.52 -21.52 9.52
N LYS A 347 -14.52 -21.69 8.65
CA LYS A 347 -13.11 -21.43 8.98
C LYS A 347 -12.61 -20.14 8.36
N VAL A 348 -11.83 -19.39 9.14
CA VAL A 348 -11.07 -18.22 8.69
C VAL A 348 -9.59 -18.57 8.73
N ILE A 349 -8.91 -18.38 7.60
CA ILE A 349 -7.52 -18.79 7.37
C ILE A 349 -6.71 -17.58 6.93
N TRP A 350 -5.51 -17.42 7.47
CA TRP A 350 -4.57 -16.36 7.07
C TRP A 350 -3.12 -16.75 7.40
N ILE A 351 -2.17 -16.00 6.86
CA ILE A 351 -0.75 -16.11 7.24
C ILE A 351 -0.40 -14.99 8.22
N PRO A 352 0.37 -15.24 9.30
CA PRO A 352 0.71 -14.19 10.26
C PRO A 352 1.30 -12.92 9.65
N SER A 353 2.17 -13.06 8.64
CA SER A 353 2.80 -11.93 7.95
C SER A 353 1.82 -10.99 7.23
N SER A 354 0.62 -11.45 6.86
CA SER A 354 -0.39 -10.57 6.22
C SER A 354 -1.06 -9.60 7.19
N ILE A 355 -0.91 -9.84 8.50
CA ILE A 355 -1.45 -8.99 9.57
C ILE A 355 -0.32 -8.26 10.31
N VAL A 356 0.75 -8.98 10.68
CA VAL A 356 1.82 -8.45 11.55
C VAL A 356 2.68 -7.41 10.85
N LEU A 357 2.89 -7.56 9.55
CA LEU A 357 3.71 -6.67 8.71
C LEU A 357 2.85 -5.72 7.87
N ASN A 358 1.58 -5.57 8.22
CA ASN A 358 0.63 -4.79 7.45
C ASN A 358 0.67 -3.32 7.88
N ASP A 359 0.84 -2.42 6.90
CA ASP A 359 0.60 -0.98 7.11
C ASP A 359 -0.89 -0.70 6.89
N PHE A 360 -1.70 -0.86 7.94
CA PHE A 360 -3.16 -0.81 7.81
C PHE A 360 -3.68 0.52 7.25
N GLN A 361 -2.93 1.61 7.43
CA GLN A 361 -3.22 2.90 6.82
C GLN A 361 -3.39 2.83 5.31
N PHE A 362 -2.58 2.03 4.62
CA PHE A 362 -2.63 1.89 3.17
C PHE A 362 -3.62 0.81 2.75
N SER A 363 -3.58 -0.34 3.42
CA SER A 363 -4.40 -1.49 3.03
C SER A 363 -5.89 -1.26 3.26
N ILE A 364 -6.28 -0.44 4.24
CA ILE A 364 -7.68 -0.06 4.42
C ILE A 364 -8.13 0.84 3.25
N VAL A 365 -7.36 1.87 2.93
CA VAL A 365 -7.74 2.84 1.89
C VAL A 365 -7.71 2.20 0.49
N ASN A 366 -6.71 1.37 0.20
CA ASN A 366 -6.65 0.59 -1.04
C ASN A 366 -7.75 -0.47 -1.10
N GLY A 367 -8.01 -1.16 0.01
CA GLY A 367 -9.12 -2.12 0.11
C GLY A 367 -10.48 -1.46 -0.14
N HIS A 368 -10.68 -0.22 0.31
CA HIS A 368 -11.88 0.56 0.04
C HIS A 368 -12.05 0.82 -1.45
N TYR A 369 -10.98 1.20 -2.15
CA TYR A 369 -11.02 1.36 -3.61
C TYR A 369 -11.45 0.08 -4.32
N TYR A 370 -10.83 -1.05 -3.99
CA TYR A 370 -11.13 -2.33 -4.62
C TYR A 370 -12.55 -2.84 -4.36
N LYS A 371 -13.06 -2.67 -3.13
CA LYS A 371 -14.42 -3.10 -2.76
C LYS A 371 -15.50 -2.03 -2.97
N ALA A 372 -15.17 -0.95 -3.67
CA ALA A 372 -16.09 0.17 -3.91
C ALA A 372 -16.75 0.67 -2.61
N VAL A 373 -15.94 0.88 -1.57
CA VAL A 373 -16.34 1.42 -0.28
C VAL A 373 -15.89 2.87 -0.21
N ASP A 374 -16.77 3.75 0.26
CA ASP A 374 -16.49 5.17 0.44
C ASP A 374 -16.36 5.51 1.93
N PHE A 375 -15.38 6.35 2.28
CA PHE A 375 -15.30 6.96 3.61
C PHE A 375 -16.42 8.01 3.77
N TYR A 376 -17.01 8.09 4.96
CA TYR A 376 -17.83 9.24 5.32
C TYR A 376 -16.92 10.47 5.50
N GLU A 377 -17.34 11.63 4.98
CA GLU A 377 -16.64 12.91 5.17
C GLU A 377 -15.15 12.82 4.83
N LYS A 378 -14.82 12.15 3.71
CA LYS A 378 -13.44 11.83 3.31
C LYS A 378 -12.50 13.04 3.37
N ASP A 379 -12.99 14.20 2.97
CA ASP A 379 -12.19 15.43 2.96
C ASP A 379 -11.80 15.85 4.38
N ASP A 380 -12.73 15.77 5.34
CA ASP A 380 -12.50 16.12 6.75
C ASP A 380 -11.74 15.04 7.54
N THR A 381 -11.63 13.82 7.01
CA THR A 381 -10.93 12.71 7.68
C THR A 381 -9.62 12.31 6.99
N VAL A 382 -9.71 11.74 5.79
CA VAL A 382 -8.56 11.12 5.12
C VAL A 382 -7.69 12.18 4.45
N SER A 383 -8.30 13.10 3.69
CA SER A 383 -7.57 14.19 3.05
C SER A 383 -6.97 15.13 4.10
N GLN A 384 -7.74 15.48 5.13
CA GLN A 384 -7.28 16.33 6.24
C GLN A 384 -6.07 15.75 6.98
N SER A 385 -5.94 14.43 7.12
CA SER A 385 -4.76 13.84 7.77
C SER A 385 -3.43 14.17 7.08
N ILE A 386 -3.43 14.34 5.75
CA ILE A 386 -2.24 14.76 4.98
C ILE A 386 -1.94 16.24 5.26
N VAL A 387 -2.98 17.08 5.28
CA VAL A 387 -2.87 18.50 5.61
C VAL A 387 -2.29 18.68 7.01
N ASP A 388 -2.88 18.02 8.01
CA ASP A 388 -2.44 18.08 9.41
C ASP A 388 -0.98 17.65 9.57
N TYR A 389 -0.58 16.58 8.88
CA TYR A 389 0.79 16.09 8.92
C TYR A 389 1.78 17.14 8.40
N VAL A 390 1.53 17.71 7.22
CA VAL A 390 2.39 18.76 6.65
C VAL A 390 2.44 19.97 7.58
N VAL A 391 1.28 20.45 8.05
CA VAL A 391 1.19 21.62 8.94
C VAL A 391 1.99 21.41 10.22
N ASN A 392 1.90 20.23 10.84
CA ASN A 392 2.63 19.92 12.07
C ASN A 392 4.16 19.88 11.85
N HIS A 393 4.61 19.36 10.70
CA HIS A 393 6.04 19.34 10.35
C HIS A 393 6.57 20.73 9.97
N SER A 394 5.72 21.64 9.51
CA SER A 394 6.13 23.01 9.16
C SER A 394 6.10 23.99 10.33
N LYS A 395 5.15 23.86 11.28
CA LYS A 395 4.93 24.82 12.37
C LYS A 395 6.05 24.90 13.41
N LYS A 396 6.95 23.93 13.45
CA LYS A 396 8.07 23.92 14.40
C LYS A 396 9.18 24.92 14.06
N TYR A 397 9.22 25.41 12.81
CA TYR A 397 10.25 26.35 12.35
C TYR A 397 9.80 27.80 12.56
N LYS A 398 10.67 28.63 13.16
CA LYS A 398 10.34 30.01 13.55
C LYS A 398 10.21 30.98 12.38
N ASN A 399 10.93 30.74 11.29
CA ASN A 399 10.91 31.57 10.09
C ASN A 399 9.73 31.26 9.15
N ILE A 400 8.93 30.23 9.47
CA ILE A 400 7.87 29.73 8.62
C ILE A 400 6.50 30.19 9.13
N MET A 401 5.70 30.75 8.23
CA MET A 401 4.28 30.97 8.42
C MET A 401 3.48 29.94 7.65
N VAL A 402 2.54 29.27 8.33
CA VAL A 402 1.72 28.22 7.74
C VAL A 402 0.25 28.60 7.84
N ARG A 403 -0.46 28.42 6.74
CA ARG A 403 -1.93 28.49 6.66
C ARG A 403 -2.45 27.26 5.92
N SER A 404 -3.62 26.78 6.32
CA SER A 404 -4.25 25.59 5.75
C SER A 404 -5.72 25.85 5.50
N ASN A 405 -6.29 25.14 4.52
CA ASN A 405 -7.71 25.20 4.15
C ASN A 405 -8.19 26.64 3.87
N TYR A 406 -7.36 27.46 3.21
CA TYR A 406 -7.72 28.84 2.89
C TYR A 406 -8.73 28.88 1.74
N LEU A 407 -9.95 29.33 2.03
CA LEU A 407 -11.03 29.45 1.06
C LEU A 407 -10.99 30.80 0.34
N TYR A 408 -11.04 30.79 -0.98
CA TYR A 408 -11.25 31.98 -1.79
C TYR A 408 -12.46 31.84 -2.72
N ASN A 409 -13.10 32.98 -2.96
CA ASN A 409 -14.18 33.13 -3.92
C ASN A 409 -14.10 34.53 -4.50
N GLU A 410 -13.93 34.63 -5.82
CA GLU A 410 -13.84 35.88 -6.56
C GLU A 410 -15.07 36.01 -7.48
N PRO A 411 -16.16 36.62 -6.99
CA PRO A 411 -17.39 36.78 -7.76
C PRO A 411 -17.12 37.49 -9.10
N GLY A 412 -17.66 36.94 -10.18
CA GLY A 412 -17.54 37.52 -11.52
C GLY A 412 -16.26 37.14 -12.29
N LEU A 413 -15.28 36.50 -11.64
CA LEU A 413 -14.12 35.94 -12.32
C LEU A 413 -14.30 34.44 -12.60
N LYS A 414 -13.76 33.99 -13.72
CA LYS A 414 -13.84 32.59 -14.15
C LYS A 414 -12.46 32.00 -14.45
N PHE A 415 -12.30 30.73 -14.14
CA PHE A 415 -11.18 29.89 -14.56
C PHE A 415 -11.72 28.68 -15.32
N ASN A 416 -11.26 28.48 -16.56
CA ASN A 416 -11.75 27.42 -17.46
C ASN A 416 -13.29 27.37 -17.56
N GLY A 417 -13.92 28.54 -17.65
CA GLY A 417 -15.37 28.70 -17.79
C GLY A 417 -16.20 28.52 -16.51
N ARG A 418 -15.57 28.20 -15.37
CA ARG A 418 -16.23 28.02 -14.06
C ARG A 418 -15.86 29.16 -13.11
N ASP A 419 -16.71 29.42 -12.11
CA ASP A 419 -16.45 30.45 -11.10
C ASP A 419 -15.10 30.23 -10.41
N LEU A 420 -14.37 31.33 -10.18
CA LEU A 420 -13.10 31.32 -9.48
C LEU A 420 -13.33 31.20 -7.96
N LYS A 421 -13.59 29.98 -7.50
CA LYS A 421 -13.71 29.64 -6.07
C LYS A 421 -13.08 28.30 -5.74
N SER A 422 -12.23 28.23 -4.73
CA SER A 422 -11.53 27.02 -4.30
C SER A 422 -10.98 27.18 -2.88
N ASP A 423 -10.44 26.11 -2.36
CA ASP A 423 -9.61 26.01 -1.16
C ASP A 423 -8.15 25.76 -1.54
N ILE A 424 -7.21 26.41 -0.85
CA ILE A 424 -5.79 26.05 -0.86
C ILE A 424 -5.55 25.16 0.37
N ASP A 425 -5.17 23.91 0.15
CA ASP A 425 -4.98 22.91 1.22
C ASP A 425 -3.91 23.38 2.22
N VAL A 426 -2.71 23.75 1.73
CA VAL A 426 -1.64 24.32 2.57
C VAL A 426 -0.86 25.40 1.82
N ALA A 427 -0.56 26.51 2.52
CA ALA A 427 0.36 27.54 2.11
C ALA A 427 1.44 27.74 3.19
N ILE A 428 2.71 27.63 2.80
CA ILE A 428 3.87 27.76 3.68
C ILE A 428 4.74 28.89 3.15
N TYR A 429 4.91 29.95 3.93
CA TYR A 429 5.73 31.09 3.58
C TYR A 429 6.98 31.16 4.45
N ASP A 430 8.15 31.24 3.82
CA ASP A 430 9.42 31.49 4.49
C ASP A 430 9.75 32.98 4.45
N ILE A 431 9.72 33.60 5.63
CA ILE A 431 9.95 35.04 5.82
C ILE A 431 11.37 35.43 5.40
N LYS A 432 12.36 34.54 5.60
CA LYS A 432 13.77 34.83 5.33
C LYS A 432 14.07 34.74 3.84
N THR A 433 13.73 33.62 3.22
CA THR A 433 14.06 33.36 1.81
C THR A 433 13.03 33.94 0.84
N LYS A 434 11.90 34.43 1.34
CA LYS A 434 10.78 35.00 0.56
C LYS A 434 10.23 34.00 -0.45
N LYS A 435 10.13 32.74 -0.05
CA LYS A 435 9.56 31.65 -0.84
C LYS A 435 8.18 31.29 -0.32
N LEU A 436 7.25 31.03 -1.24
CA LEU A 436 5.91 30.57 -0.91
C LEU A 436 5.67 29.20 -1.54
N LEU A 437 5.40 28.21 -0.70
CA LEU A 437 5.04 26.87 -1.12
C LEU A 437 3.53 26.72 -1.02
N VAL A 438 2.88 26.39 -2.15
CA VAL A 438 1.44 26.13 -2.25
C VAL A 438 1.24 24.66 -2.55
N LEU A 439 0.51 23.97 -1.69
CA LEU A 439 0.33 22.53 -1.76
C LEU A 439 -1.13 22.20 -2.05
N GLU A 440 -1.33 21.26 -2.96
CA GLU A 440 -2.57 20.50 -3.08
C GLU A 440 -2.30 19.11 -2.49
N CYS A 441 -2.97 18.78 -1.39
CA CYS A 441 -2.86 17.52 -0.68
C CYS A 441 -4.00 16.59 -1.11
N LYS A 442 -3.69 15.37 -1.57
CA LYS A 442 -4.71 14.36 -1.86
C LYS A 442 -4.28 12.98 -1.38
N TRP A 443 -5.28 12.14 -1.12
CA TRP A 443 -5.08 10.70 -0.95
C TRP A 443 -5.75 9.97 -2.11
N LYS A 444 -4.96 9.68 -3.15
CA LYS A 444 -5.44 8.92 -4.31
C LYS A 444 -5.37 7.43 -4.02
N GLU A 445 -6.52 6.78 -4.02
CA GLU A 445 -6.66 5.36 -3.63
C GLU A 445 -6.35 4.41 -4.80
N ASN A 446 -6.28 4.94 -6.02
CA ASN A 446 -6.24 4.16 -7.26
C ASN A 446 -4.90 4.25 -8.01
N VAL A 447 -3.90 4.89 -7.41
CA VAL A 447 -2.59 5.17 -8.04
C VAL A 447 -1.45 4.33 -7.46
N TYR A 448 -1.62 3.89 -6.20
CA TYR A 448 -0.71 3.02 -5.49
C TYR A 448 -1.50 1.77 -5.09
N LEU A 449 -1.58 0.82 -6.00
CA LEU A 449 -2.34 -0.41 -5.84
C LEU A 449 -1.40 -1.48 -5.24
N ASN A 450 -0.99 -2.44 -6.06
CA ASN A 450 0.05 -3.43 -5.73
C ASN A 450 1.46 -2.90 -6.14
N HIS A 451 1.51 -2.10 -7.20
CA HIS A 451 2.67 -1.36 -7.67
C HIS A 451 2.26 0.08 -8.04
N ASP A 452 3.24 0.94 -8.29
CA ASP A 452 3.00 2.26 -8.88
C ASP A 452 2.38 2.08 -10.27
N ASP A 453 1.13 2.53 -10.45
CA ASP A 453 0.52 2.63 -11.76
C ASP A 453 0.87 4.00 -12.35
N TYR A 454 2.04 4.10 -12.97
CA TYR A 454 2.55 5.37 -13.49
C TYR A 454 1.63 6.01 -14.54
N LEU A 455 0.80 5.23 -15.25
CA LEU A 455 -0.18 5.82 -16.19
C LEU A 455 -1.33 6.50 -15.43
N GLN A 456 -1.78 5.90 -14.33
CA GLN A 456 -2.76 6.53 -13.44
C GLN A 456 -2.17 7.69 -12.65
N ILE A 457 -0.92 7.59 -12.23
CA ILE A 457 -0.16 8.66 -11.56
C ILE A 457 -0.05 9.88 -12.48
N GLU A 458 0.45 9.71 -13.72
CA GLU A 458 0.57 10.81 -14.68
C GLU A 458 -0.78 11.49 -14.97
N ASP A 459 -1.85 10.71 -15.12
CA ASP A 459 -3.19 11.24 -15.31
C ASP A 459 -3.71 11.98 -14.06
N ALA A 460 -3.45 11.45 -12.85
CA ALA A 460 -3.80 12.09 -11.60
C ALA A 460 -3.08 13.44 -11.45
N ILE A 461 -1.78 13.48 -11.72
CA ILE A 461 -0.97 14.71 -11.70
C ILE A 461 -1.53 15.73 -12.69
N ARG A 462 -1.75 15.33 -13.94
CA ARG A 462 -2.34 16.22 -14.95
C ARG A 462 -3.67 16.79 -14.49
N LYS A 463 -4.55 15.98 -13.90
CA LYS A 463 -5.86 16.40 -13.40
C LYS A 463 -5.74 17.34 -12.20
N VAL A 464 -4.87 17.05 -11.24
CA VAL A 464 -4.65 17.90 -10.05
C VAL A 464 -4.12 19.27 -10.47
N TYR A 465 -3.09 19.30 -11.33
CA TYR A 465 -2.53 20.56 -11.81
C TYR A 465 -3.57 21.38 -12.58
N SER A 466 -4.22 20.79 -13.59
CA SER A 466 -5.16 21.53 -14.45
C SER A 466 -6.45 21.98 -13.76
N ARG A 467 -6.88 21.29 -12.69
CA ARG A 467 -8.14 21.60 -12.00
C ARG A 467 -7.96 22.47 -10.77
N GLN A 468 -6.82 22.35 -10.08
CA GLN A 468 -6.59 22.99 -8.77
C GLN A 468 -5.35 23.88 -8.79
N LEU A 469 -4.14 23.33 -8.96
CA LEU A 469 -2.92 24.15 -8.83
C LEU A 469 -2.83 25.29 -9.86
N GLU A 470 -3.19 25.06 -11.13
CA GLU A 470 -3.26 26.11 -12.16
C GLU A 470 -4.34 27.17 -11.84
N LYS A 471 -5.39 26.78 -11.13
CA LYS A 471 -6.44 27.71 -10.66
C LYS A 471 -5.95 28.56 -9.49
N HIS A 472 -5.15 27.98 -8.58
CA HIS A 472 -4.48 28.75 -7.52
C HIS A 472 -3.45 29.71 -8.11
N GLN A 473 -2.66 29.25 -9.09
CA GLN A 473 -1.75 30.10 -9.86
C GLN A 473 -2.47 31.29 -10.47
N PHE A 474 -3.63 31.05 -11.10
CA PHE A 474 -4.46 32.13 -11.65
C PHE A 474 -4.94 33.11 -10.56
N TYR A 475 -5.49 32.60 -9.45
CA TYR A 475 -5.99 33.43 -8.34
C TYR A 475 -4.88 34.29 -7.71
N LEU A 476 -3.72 33.70 -7.41
CA LEU A 476 -2.58 34.42 -6.82
C LEU A 476 -1.90 35.36 -7.81
N GLY A 477 -2.03 35.09 -9.12
CA GLY A 477 -1.58 35.96 -10.19
C GLY A 477 -2.42 37.23 -10.39
N LEU A 478 -3.60 37.34 -9.76
CA LEU A 478 -4.44 38.54 -9.83
C LEU A 478 -3.81 39.74 -9.09
N GLY A 479 -2.99 39.45 -8.08
CA GLY A 479 -2.28 40.48 -7.32
C GLY A 479 -1.79 39.97 -5.96
N LYS A 480 -0.79 40.67 -5.39
CA LYS A 480 -0.15 40.25 -4.12
C LYS A 480 -1.02 40.47 -2.90
N GLU A 481 -2.07 41.28 -3.00
CA GLU A 481 -3.11 41.40 -1.98
C GLU A 481 -3.84 40.05 -1.78
N LYS A 482 -3.98 39.23 -2.84
CA LYS A 482 -4.55 37.89 -2.73
C LYS A 482 -3.69 36.96 -1.91
N ILE A 483 -2.37 37.10 -2.03
CA ILE A 483 -1.38 36.35 -1.25
C ILE A 483 -1.40 36.81 0.21
N SER A 484 -1.45 38.12 0.44
CA SER A 484 -1.56 38.70 1.78
C SER A 484 -2.79 38.18 2.53
N LYS A 485 -3.92 38.05 1.85
CA LYS A 485 -5.16 37.49 2.44
C LYS A 485 -5.05 36.04 2.91
N ILE A 486 -4.18 35.22 2.30
CA ILE A 486 -3.95 33.85 2.78
C ILE A 486 -3.50 33.87 4.24
N PHE A 487 -2.62 34.82 4.57
CA PHE A 487 -2.00 34.99 5.88
C PHE A 487 -2.67 36.10 6.68
N ASP A 488 -3.98 36.29 6.53
CA ASP A 488 -4.79 37.27 7.28
C ASP A 488 -4.27 38.72 7.23
N ASN A 489 -3.52 39.06 6.17
CA ASN A 489 -2.79 40.32 6.01
C ASN A 489 -1.76 40.62 7.11
N GLU A 490 -1.24 39.59 7.79
CA GLU A 490 -0.10 39.70 8.71
C GLU A 490 1.19 40.15 7.99
N ILE A 491 1.29 39.84 6.68
CA ILE A 491 2.36 40.29 5.80
C ILE A 491 1.78 41.10 4.65
N ASP A 492 2.37 42.26 4.40
CA ASP A 492 2.14 43.06 3.22
C ASP A 492 3.06 42.58 2.08
N PHE A 493 2.53 41.71 1.22
CA PHE A 493 3.31 41.14 0.11
C PHE A 493 3.62 42.16 -1.00
N ASP A 494 2.94 43.32 -1.05
CA ASP A 494 3.26 44.37 -2.04
C ASP A 494 4.69 44.88 -1.87
N LYS A 495 5.22 44.84 -0.65
CA LYS A 495 6.60 45.23 -0.32
C LYS A 495 7.66 44.18 -0.69
N ILE A 496 7.27 42.98 -1.12
CA ILE A 496 8.21 41.88 -1.43
C ILE A 496 8.52 41.87 -2.93
N THR A 497 9.76 42.15 -3.32
CA THR A 497 10.13 42.34 -4.74
C THR A 497 10.51 41.06 -5.50
N ASN A 498 10.80 39.95 -4.81
CA ASN A 498 11.26 38.69 -5.42
C ASN A 498 10.54 37.46 -4.82
N LEU A 499 9.22 37.50 -4.72
CA LEU A 499 8.45 36.35 -4.26
C LEU A 499 8.50 35.25 -5.33
N ASP A 500 9.00 34.08 -4.95
CA ASP A 500 9.01 32.90 -5.79
C ASP A 500 8.05 31.85 -5.21
N ILE A 501 7.14 31.35 -6.04
CA ILE A 501 6.06 30.44 -5.62
C ILE A 501 6.28 29.07 -6.27
N LEU A 502 6.31 28.03 -5.46
CA LEU A 502 6.31 26.64 -5.92
C LEU A 502 4.96 26.00 -5.63
N TYR A 503 4.37 25.36 -6.64
CA TYR A 503 3.10 24.66 -6.54
C TYR A 503 3.39 23.16 -6.59
N LEU A 504 2.95 22.41 -5.60
CA LEU A 504 3.20 20.96 -5.53
C LEU A 504 1.91 20.19 -5.30
N PHE A 505 1.85 19.02 -5.94
CA PHE A 505 0.90 17.99 -5.54
C PHE A 505 1.57 17.11 -4.48
N VAL A 506 0.96 17.00 -3.32
CA VAL A 506 1.40 16.11 -2.24
C VAL A 506 0.40 14.97 -2.11
N ASP A 507 0.92 13.75 -2.22
CA ASP A 507 0.16 12.52 -1.97
C ASP A 507 0.90 11.70 -0.90
N LYS A 508 0.29 10.65 -0.37
CA LYS A 508 0.92 9.82 0.65
C LYS A 508 2.06 8.96 0.12
N ARG A 509 2.00 8.51 -1.15
CA ARG A 509 2.99 7.57 -1.74
C ARG A 509 3.49 7.93 -3.13
N ILE A 510 2.81 8.80 -3.86
CA ILE A 510 3.20 9.09 -5.26
C ILE A 510 4.44 9.97 -5.31
N GLN A 511 5.44 9.52 -6.07
CA GLN A 511 6.55 10.34 -6.54
C GLN A 511 6.52 10.37 -8.06
N PHE A 512 6.55 11.57 -8.66
CA PHE A 512 6.73 11.75 -10.09
C PHE A 512 7.07 13.21 -10.42
N HIS A 513 8.02 13.43 -11.33
CA HIS A 513 8.49 14.78 -11.68
C HIS A 513 8.53 14.98 -13.21
N ASP A 514 7.74 15.94 -13.71
CA ASP A 514 7.76 16.44 -15.09
C ASP A 514 8.35 17.85 -15.13
N ASN A 515 9.68 17.93 -15.25
CA ASN A 515 10.42 19.19 -15.25
C ASN A 515 10.08 20.08 -16.44
N LYS A 516 9.71 19.49 -17.59
CA LYS A 516 9.35 20.27 -18.78
C LYS A 516 8.14 21.16 -18.55
N LYS A 517 7.22 20.71 -17.69
CA LYS A 517 6.02 21.46 -17.31
C LYS A 517 6.09 22.03 -15.90
N ASN A 518 7.23 21.84 -15.20
CA ASN A 518 7.41 22.19 -13.79
C ASN A 518 6.27 21.63 -12.91
N ARG A 519 5.96 20.35 -13.10
CA ARG A 519 4.91 19.63 -12.35
C ARG A 519 5.53 18.51 -11.55
N HIS A 520 5.39 18.58 -10.24
CA HIS A 520 5.94 17.61 -9.31
C HIS A 520 4.84 17.07 -8.40
N ALA A 521 4.90 15.75 -8.19
CA ALA A 521 4.16 15.03 -7.17
C ALA A 521 5.18 14.43 -6.19
N VAL A 522 5.01 14.73 -4.91
CA VAL A 522 5.95 14.35 -3.86
C VAL A 522 5.19 13.55 -2.78
N PRO A 523 5.70 12.39 -2.33
CA PRO A 523 5.15 11.68 -1.20
C PRO A 523 5.28 12.52 0.08
N ILE A 524 4.30 12.45 0.97
CA ILE A 524 4.27 13.25 2.19
C ILE A 524 5.50 13.03 3.07
N PHE A 525 5.97 11.77 3.18
CA PHE A 525 7.16 11.42 3.96
C PHE A 525 8.44 11.95 3.30
N LEU A 526 8.50 11.98 1.96
CA LEU A 526 9.61 12.64 1.26
C LEU A 526 9.58 14.16 1.51
N LEU A 527 8.41 14.80 1.47
CA LEU A 527 8.31 16.23 1.76
C LEU A 527 8.77 16.57 3.18
N ALA A 528 8.33 15.81 4.18
CA ALA A 528 8.79 15.97 5.56
C ALA A 528 10.29 15.72 5.70
N HIS A 529 10.83 14.67 5.06
CA HIS A 529 12.27 14.45 5.00
C HIS A 529 13.03 15.63 4.40
N LEU A 530 12.51 16.26 3.33
CA LEU A 530 13.12 17.46 2.75
C LEU A 530 13.04 18.66 3.69
N PHE A 531 11.99 18.79 4.51
CA PHE A 531 11.96 19.80 5.57
C PHE A 531 13.09 19.59 6.57
N GLU A 532 13.27 18.37 7.09
CA GLU A 532 14.39 18.08 7.99
C GLU A 532 15.75 18.34 7.32
N LYS A 533 15.95 17.82 6.11
CA LYS A 533 17.21 17.91 5.35
C LYS A 533 17.66 19.35 5.10
N TYR A 534 16.71 20.25 4.82
CA TYR A 534 16.97 21.66 4.52
C TYR A 534 16.64 22.59 5.69
N SER A 535 16.70 22.07 6.92
CA SER A 535 16.51 22.85 8.12
C SER A 535 17.75 22.88 9.02
N THR A 536 17.86 23.95 9.80
CA THR A 536 18.62 24.00 11.06
C THR A 536 17.66 23.72 12.22
N GLU A 537 18.15 23.71 13.47
CA GLU A 537 17.33 23.33 14.65
C GLU A 537 15.98 24.07 14.74
N ASP A 538 15.87 25.32 14.28
CA ASP A 538 14.64 26.10 14.35
C ASP A 538 14.27 26.85 13.06
N GLU A 539 14.98 26.64 11.95
CA GLU A 539 14.72 27.35 10.69
C GLU A 539 14.73 26.42 9.47
N LEU A 540 13.79 26.62 8.56
CA LEU A 540 13.69 25.86 7.30
C LEU A 540 14.09 26.74 6.12
N ASP A 541 15.02 26.30 5.28
CA ASP A 541 15.42 26.98 4.03
C ASP A 541 14.57 26.49 2.86
N LEU A 542 13.49 27.22 2.56
CA LEU A 542 12.65 26.89 1.40
C LEU A 542 13.33 27.15 0.05
N ASN A 543 14.37 27.99 -0.03
CA ASN A 543 15.09 28.18 -1.28
C ASN A 543 15.86 26.92 -1.67
N ALA A 544 16.61 26.33 -0.74
CA ALA A 544 17.33 25.08 -0.96
C ALA A 544 16.38 23.92 -1.31
N LEU A 545 15.24 23.83 -0.62
CA LEU A 545 14.20 22.84 -0.91
C LEU A 545 13.61 23.04 -2.32
N PHE A 546 13.32 24.26 -2.74
CA PHE A 546 12.78 24.54 -4.08
C PHE A 546 13.77 24.17 -5.18
N GLU A 547 15.05 24.45 -4.95
CA GLU A 547 16.11 24.05 -5.88
C GLU A 547 16.22 22.54 -6.02
N ASP A 548 16.08 21.78 -4.94
CA ASP A 548 16.11 20.31 -5.00
C ASP A 548 14.92 19.78 -5.80
N ILE A 549 13.69 20.17 -5.44
CA ILE A 549 12.47 19.68 -6.10
C ILE A 549 12.44 20.00 -7.60
N ARG A 550 12.86 21.21 -7.99
CA ARG A 550 12.90 21.63 -9.41
C ARG A 550 13.97 20.89 -10.22
N ARG A 551 14.99 20.32 -9.58
CA ARG A 551 16.02 19.50 -10.22
C ARG A 551 15.60 18.02 -10.35
N MET A 552 14.71 17.54 -9.49
CA MET A 552 14.26 16.14 -9.50
C MET A 552 13.62 15.74 -10.83
N GLU A 553 13.96 14.57 -11.36
CA GLU A 553 13.39 14.04 -12.61
C GLU A 553 13.05 12.55 -12.47
N SER A 554 11.83 12.17 -12.87
CA SER A 554 11.48 10.76 -13.01
C SER A 554 12.01 10.23 -14.34
N LYS A 555 13.07 9.42 -14.28
CA LYS A 555 13.74 8.89 -15.47
C LYS A 555 12.98 7.71 -16.03
N VAL A 556 12.48 7.84 -17.25
CA VAL A 556 11.80 6.77 -17.97
C VAL A 556 12.78 6.10 -18.92
N SER A 557 13.18 4.88 -18.58
CA SER A 557 13.89 3.96 -19.48
C SER A 557 12.91 2.97 -20.12
N ARG A 558 13.34 2.32 -21.21
CA ARG A 558 12.52 1.36 -21.96
C ARG A 558 13.26 0.04 -22.06
N GLU A 559 12.63 -1.03 -21.61
CA GLU A 559 13.19 -2.37 -21.70
C GLU A 559 12.41 -3.20 -22.72
N ARG A 560 13.14 -3.82 -23.67
CA ARG A 560 12.55 -4.74 -24.63
C ARG A 560 12.22 -6.03 -23.91
N VAL A 561 10.95 -6.38 -23.81
CA VAL A 561 10.49 -7.61 -23.16
C VAL A 561 10.02 -8.59 -24.22
N LYS A 562 10.48 -9.84 -24.13
CA LYS A 562 9.96 -10.95 -24.92
C LYS A 562 8.75 -11.55 -24.23
N LEU A 563 7.74 -11.91 -25.02
CA LEU A 563 6.63 -12.70 -24.50
C LEU A 563 7.11 -14.13 -24.23
N LEU A 564 6.43 -14.82 -23.31
CA LEU A 564 6.74 -16.22 -23.03
C LEU A 564 6.60 -17.10 -24.28
N ASN A 565 5.54 -16.85 -25.06
CA ASN A 565 5.29 -17.49 -26.34
C ASN A 565 5.11 -16.41 -27.42
N PRO A 566 5.73 -16.56 -28.60
CA PRO A 566 5.48 -15.64 -29.71
C PRO A 566 4.03 -15.68 -30.17
N VAL A 567 3.44 -14.51 -30.43
CA VAL A 567 2.06 -14.37 -30.91
C VAL A 567 2.05 -13.93 -32.37
N LYS A 568 1.36 -14.65 -33.25
CA LYS A 568 1.23 -14.28 -34.67
C LYS A 568 -0.07 -13.50 -34.91
N ILE A 569 0.04 -12.28 -35.43
CA ILE A 569 -1.10 -11.38 -35.69
C ILE A 569 -1.02 -10.86 -37.12
N GLY A 570 -1.83 -11.43 -38.01
CA GLY A 570 -1.81 -11.08 -39.43
C GLY A 570 -0.44 -11.30 -40.06
N LYS A 571 0.21 -10.22 -40.52
CA LYS A 571 1.57 -10.24 -41.08
C LYS A 571 2.68 -10.13 -40.03
N TYR A 572 2.34 -9.79 -38.79
CA TYR A 572 3.31 -9.55 -37.72
C TYR A 572 3.51 -10.81 -36.87
N THR A 573 4.75 -11.06 -36.49
CA THR A 573 5.08 -11.97 -35.38
C THR A 573 5.57 -11.14 -34.22
N VAL A 574 5.00 -11.39 -33.04
CA VAL A 574 5.33 -10.71 -31.79
C VAL A 574 6.18 -11.67 -30.99
N GLU A 575 7.41 -11.28 -30.66
CA GLU A 575 8.42 -12.12 -29.98
C GLU A 575 8.86 -11.56 -28.63
#